data_AF-A0A8T8M3C8-F1
#
_entry.id   AF-A0A8T8M3C8-F1
#
_cell.length_a   1.000
_cell.length_b   1.000
_cell.length_c   1.000
_cell.angle_alpha   90.00
_cell.angle_beta   90.00
_cell.angle_gamma   90.00
#
_symmetry.space_group_name_H-M   'P 1'
#
loop_
_entity.id
_entity.type
_entity.pdbx_description
1 polymer ?
#
loop_
_entity_poly.entity_id
_entity_poly.type
_entity_poly.pdbx_seq_one_letter_code
_entity_poly.pdbx_strand_id
1 'polypeptide(L)'
;MNQANYLLIDGLLRPDAVKQLYQCDEPIEIAPLYLGTRWAEIMDLGPVLVRTAHPSELIAQWRRHPEQRIDACIFFSNAPLKIVSEHLQRFLNPFDYLGHSSLLRFADPLVMHYWLSSYDPEHLNSTLGPIDQLWVQSPLRSWQQNLDPAITTFVNERAQKVSRAPFSLVSERQLQAFESCYRWLFEERLYEWVKKQDSLAFLDQSDDQIEIWLKRAVDSAIEWGLVSEYALATWADICHDWGLGFTSSPQGHYQSWCAQYTEQQRLPPELRVTVLDEYRQKVRIDRDATHDR
;
A
#
# COMPACT_ATOMS: atom_id res chain seq x y z
N MET A 1 -24.64 5.95 17.25
CA MET A 1 -24.46 5.94 15.79
C MET A 1 -23.30 6.87 15.47
N ASN A 2 -22.18 6.32 14.98
CA ASN A 2 -20.99 7.10 14.66
C ASN A 2 -21.23 7.96 13.41
N GLN A 3 -21.45 9.26 13.62
CA GLN A 3 -21.76 10.25 12.60
C GLN A 3 -20.46 10.87 12.08
N ALA A 4 -19.88 10.31 11.02
CA ALA A 4 -18.74 10.93 10.36
C ALA A 4 -19.22 12.16 9.56
N ASN A 5 -18.49 13.27 9.60
CA ASN A 5 -18.84 14.51 8.90
C ASN A 5 -17.72 15.01 7.96
N TYR A 6 -16.64 14.23 7.85
CA TYR A 6 -15.56 14.46 6.91
C TYR A 6 -15.25 13.20 6.11
N LEU A 7 -14.82 13.43 4.86
CA LEU A 7 -14.24 12.45 3.95
C LEU A 7 -12.87 12.98 3.51
N LEU A 8 -11.84 12.16 3.62
CA LEU A 8 -10.49 12.43 3.13
C LEU A 8 -10.20 11.49 1.97
N ILE A 9 -10.02 12.05 0.79
CA ILE A 9 -9.81 11.32 -0.46
C ILE A 9 -8.34 11.42 -0.85
N ASP A 10 -7.75 10.31 -1.29
CA ASP A 10 -6.48 10.30 -2.00
C ASP A 10 -6.70 10.60 -3.49
N GLY A 11 -6.27 11.77 -3.95
CA GLY A 11 -6.48 12.21 -5.34
C GLY A 11 -5.73 11.38 -6.39
N LEU A 12 -4.70 10.62 -6.00
CA LEU A 12 -4.01 9.71 -6.92
C LEU A 12 -4.81 8.40 -7.11
N LEU A 13 -5.49 7.92 -6.07
CA LEU A 13 -6.40 6.75 -6.16
C LEU A 13 -7.78 7.11 -6.73
N ARG A 14 -8.23 8.37 -6.54
CA ARG A 14 -9.45 8.91 -7.15
C ARG A 14 -9.13 10.06 -8.10
N PRO A 15 -8.73 9.77 -9.36
CA PRO A 15 -8.52 10.80 -10.36
C PRO A 15 -9.77 11.68 -10.54
N ASP A 16 -9.57 12.97 -10.78
CA ASP A 16 -10.64 13.97 -10.95
C ASP A 16 -11.56 14.12 -9.72
N ALA A 17 -11.14 13.73 -8.51
CA ALA A 17 -11.95 13.79 -7.29
C ALA A 17 -12.64 15.14 -7.09
N VAL A 18 -11.92 16.26 -7.25
CA VAL A 18 -12.49 17.60 -7.09
C VAL A 18 -13.61 17.87 -8.10
N LYS A 19 -13.44 17.47 -9.36
CA LYS A 19 -14.46 17.64 -10.41
C LYS A 19 -15.71 16.81 -10.11
N GLN A 20 -15.53 15.56 -9.66
CA GLN A 20 -16.62 14.68 -9.27
C GLN A 20 -17.39 15.26 -8.07
N LEU A 21 -16.69 15.81 -7.08
CA LEU A 21 -17.32 16.44 -5.91
C LEU A 21 -18.15 17.67 -6.28
N TYR A 22 -17.71 18.49 -7.25
CA TYR A 22 -18.52 19.61 -7.73
C TYR A 22 -19.82 19.19 -8.44
N GLN A 23 -19.95 17.92 -8.82
CA GLN A 23 -21.16 17.36 -9.42
C GLN A 23 -22.10 16.73 -8.37
N CYS A 24 -21.70 16.66 -7.09
CA CYS A 24 -22.53 16.15 -6.03
C CYS A 24 -23.72 17.09 -5.75
N ASP A 25 -24.92 16.51 -5.71
CA ASP A 25 -26.16 17.23 -5.36
C ASP A 25 -26.38 17.25 -3.83
N GLU A 26 -25.33 17.60 -3.07
CA GLU A 26 -25.43 17.83 -1.62
C GLU A 26 -24.49 18.97 -1.17
N PRO A 27 -24.85 19.73 -0.11
CA PRO A 27 -24.02 20.83 0.36
C PRO A 27 -22.72 20.32 1.00
N ILE A 28 -21.59 20.60 0.34
CA ILE A 28 -20.26 20.22 0.78
C ILE A 28 -19.29 21.40 0.78
N GLU A 29 -18.30 21.35 1.66
CA GLU A 29 -17.13 22.22 1.62
C GLU A 29 -15.91 21.38 1.21
N ILE A 30 -15.13 21.84 0.21
CA ILE A 30 -14.00 21.09 -0.36
C ILE A 30 -12.70 21.87 -0.11
N ALA A 31 -11.65 21.17 0.35
CA ALA A 31 -10.31 21.70 0.53
C ALA A 31 -9.25 20.73 -0.03
N PRO A 32 -8.70 21.00 -1.24
CA PRO A 32 -7.49 20.32 -1.72
C PRO A 32 -6.30 20.72 -0.84
N LEU A 33 -5.65 19.75 -0.18
CA LEU A 33 -4.65 20.05 0.85
C LEU A 33 -3.30 20.54 0.30
N TYR A 34 -3.01 20.30 -0.98
CA TYR A 34 -1.82 20.87 -1.65
C TYR A 34 -1.99 22.34 -2.04
N LEU A 35 -3.22 22.86 -2.05
CA LEU A 35 -3.45 24.26 -2.37
C LEU A 35 -2.76 25.16 -1.33
N GLY A 36 -1.99 26.15 -1.79
CA GLY A 36 -1.22 27.04 -0.92
C GLY A 36 0.07 26.44 -0.35
N THR A 37 0.49 25.27 -0.86
CA THR A 37 1.76 24.61 -0.50
C THR A 37 2.71 24.55 -1.70
N ARG A 38 3.93 24.05 -1.49
CA ARG A 38 4.89 23.81 -2.59
C ARG A 38 4.44 22.76 -3.62
N TRP A 39 3.39 22.00 -3.35
CA TRP A 39 2.83 20.98 -4.26
C TRP A 39 1.60 21.47 -5.04
N ALA A 40 1.33 22.77 -5.04
CA ALA A 40 0.15 23.34 -5.71
C ALA A 40 0.05 22.98 -7.20
N GLU A 41 1.19 22.81 -7.90
CA GLU A 41 1.22 22.41 -9.31
C GLU A 41 0.68 21.00 -9.58
N ILE A 42 0.66 20.14 -8.55
CA ILE A 42 0.15 18.76 -8.64
C ILE A 42 -1.07 18.56 -7.72
N MET A 43 -1.84 19.62 -7.47
CA MET A 43 -2.95 19.59 -6.50
C MET A 43 -4.02 18.55 -6.81
N ASP A 44 -4.22 18.20 -8.08
CA ASP A 44 -5.18 17.18 -8.51
C ASP A 44 -4.78 15.77 -8.10
N LEU A 45 -3.49 15.54 -7.79
CA LEU A 45 -2.97 14.28 -7.28
C LEU A 45 -2.90 14.23 -5.74
N GLY A 46 -3.21 15.35 -5.08
CA GLY A 46 -3.07 15.51 -3.64
C GLY A 46 -4.27 15.03 -2.84
N PRO A 47 -4.18 15.09 -1.51
CA PRO A 47 -5.32 14.83 -0.64
C PRO A 47 -6.43 15.84 -0.88
N VAL A 48 -7.68 15.39 -0.90
CA VAL A 48 -8.86 16.25 -0.93
C VAL A 48 -9.68 16.02 0.33
N LEU A 49 -9.79 17.05 1.15
CA LEU A 49 -10.63 17.03 2.34
C LEU A 49 -12.02 17.57 2.00
N VAL A 50 -13.05 16.83 2.38
CA VAL A 50 -14.46 17.22 2.19
C VAL A 50 -15.14 17.25 3.54
N ARG A 51 -15.85 18.33 3.83
CA ARG A 51 -16.78 18.41 4.95
C ARG A 51 -18.20 18.36 4.42
N THR A 52 -19.05 17.57 5.07
CA THR A 52 -20.44 17.40 4.67
C THR A 52 -21.38 17.79 5.80
N ALA A 53 -22.60 18.17 5.46
CA ALA A 53 -23.69 18.22 6.43
C ALA A 53 -24.11 16.79 6.85
N HIS A 54 -24.92 16.72 7.90
CA HIS A 54 -25.59 15.48 8.30
C HIS A 54 -27.08 15.55 7.98
N PRO A 55 -27.66 14.53 7.31
CA PRO A 55 -27.01 13.36 6.71
C PRO A 55 -26.19 13.71 5.45
N SER A 56 -25.27 12.83 5.04
CA SER A 56 -24.53 12.92 3.76
C SER A 56 -24.57 11.60 3.01
N GLU A 57 -24.86 11.67 1.72
CA GLU A 57 -24.86 10.48 0.85
C GLU A 57 -23.44 10.02 0.51
N LEU A 58 -22.45 10.92 0.37
CA LEU A 58 -21.05 10.51 0.20
C LEU A 58 -20.55 9.62 1.34
N ILE A 59 -20.85 10.00 2.58
CA ILE A 59 -20.48 9.23 3.77
C ILE A 59 -21.30 7.95 3.87
N ALA A 60 -22.57 7.98 3.49
CA ALA A 60 -23.39 6.79 3.46
C ALA A 60 -22.90 5.78 2.40
N GLN A 61 -22.48 6.26 1.22
CA GLN A 61 -21.87 5.42 0.18
C GLN A 61 -20.61 4.75 0.70
N TRP A 62 -19.67 5.51 1.29
CA TRP A 62 -18.46 4.94 1.90
C TRP A 62 -18.76 3.80 2.88
N ARG A 63 -19.84 3.93 3.67
CA ARG A 63 -20.26 2.88 4.62
C ARG A 63 -20.86 1.66 3.92
N ARG A 64 -21.72 1.85 2.92
CA ARG A 64 -22.44 0.77 2.23
C ARG A 64 -21.56 0.01 1.23
N HIS A 65 -20.56 0.68 0.65
CA HIS A 65 -19.84 0.25 -0.54
C HIS A 65 -18.33 0.14 -0.25
N PRO A 66 -17.77 -1.06 -0.06
CA PRO A 66 -16.34 -1.23 0.22
C PRO A 66 -15.41 -0.68 -0.87
N GLU A 67 -15.85 -0.64 -2.13
CA GLU A 67 -15.12 -0.05 -3.25
C GLU A 67 -14.82 1.45 -3.03
N GLN A 68 -15.68 2.15 -2.28
CA GLN A 68 -15.50 3.56 -1.93
C GLN A 68 -14.48 3.79 -0.82
N ARG A 69 -13.99 2.72 -0.19
CA ARG A 69 -13.03 2.78 0.93
C ARG A 69 -11.58 2.59 0.47
N ILE A 70 -11.37 2.20 -0.79
CA ILE A 70 -10.05 1.96 -1.38
C ILE A 70 -9.27 3.27 -1.52
N ASP A 71 -9.96 4.37 -1.76
CA ASP A 71 -9.37 5.68 -2.10
C ASP A 71 -9.69 6.78 -1.07
N ALA A 72 -10.42 6.46 0.00
CA ALA A 72 -10.83 7.44 0.98
C ALA A 72 -11.01 6.87 2.39
N CYS A 73 -10.83 7.74 3.39
CA CYS A 73 -11.18 7.51 4.78
C CYS A 73 -12.31 8.47 5.19
N ILE A 74 -13.13 8.11 6.17
CA ILE A 74 -14.09 9.04 6.79
C ILE A 74 -13.71 9.29 8.24
N PHE A 75 -14.05 10.46 8.76
CA PHE A 75 -13.83 10.78 10.16
C PHE A 75 -14.84 11.78 10.71
N PHE A 76 -14.88 11.88 12.03
CA PHE A 76 -15.66 12.85 12.76
C PHE A 76 -14.75 13.89 13.38
N SER A 77 -15.12 15.16 13.23
CA SER A 77 -14.50 16.28 13.93
C SER A 77 -15.50 17.39 14.16
N ASN A 78 -15.51 17.97 15.37
CA ASN A 78 -16.27 19.19 15.64
C ASN A 78 -15.58 20.47 15.12
N ALA A 79 -14.32 20.39 14.70
CA ALA A 79 -13.58 21.53 14.19
C ALA A 79 -14.08 21.95 12.79
N PRO A 80 -13.98 23.24 12.42
CA PRO A 80 -14.33 23.69 11.06
C PRO A 80 -13.29 23.24 10.03
N LEU A 81 -13.68 23.19 8.74
CA LEU A 81 -12.86 22.66 7.64
C LEU A 81 -11.45 23.25 7.61
N LYS A 82 -11.33 24.57 7.82
CA LYS A 82 -10.04 25.27 7.86
C LYS A 82 -9.08 24.71 8.91
N ILE A 83 -9.59 24.45 10.12
CA ILE A 83 -8.79 23.97 11.25
C ILE A 83 -8.34 22.53 11.03
N VAL A 84 -9.21 21.69 10.46
CA VAL A 84 -8.87 20.31 10.08
C VAL A 84 -7.87 20.30 8.93
N SER A 85 -8.04 21.17 7.94
CA SER A 85 -7.13 21.31 6.79
C SER A 85 -5.72 21.72 7.25
N GLU A 86 -5.60 22.76 8.07
CA GLU A 86 -4.32 23.22 8.64
C GLU A 86 -3.63 22.10 9.45
N HIS A 87 -4.40 21.30 10.19
CA HIS A 87 -3.87 20.15 10.93
C HIS A 87 -3.31 19.09 9.99
N LEU A 88 -4.08 18.64 9.01
CA LEU A 88 -3.67 17.61 8.05
C LEU A 88 -2.51 18.07 7.16
N GLN A 89 -2.44 19.35 6.80
CA GLN A 89 -1.35 19.91 5.99
C GLN A 89 0.03 19.77 6.66
N ARG A 90 0.09 19.68 7.99
CA ARG A 90 1.34 19.44 8.73
C ARG A 90 1.94 18.07 8.43
N PHE A 91 1.14 17.12 7.95
CA PHE A 91 1.57 15.77 7.63
C PHE A 91 2.04 15.60 6.20
N LEU A 92 1.96 16.62 5.34
CA LEU A 92 2.32 16.44 3.92
C LEU A 92 3.80 16.14 3.73
N ASN A 93 4.69 16.69 4.55
CA ASN A 93 6.14 16.44 4.46
C ASN A 93 6.79 16.43 5.83
N PRO A 94 6.57 15.37 6.61
CA PRO A 94 7.22 15.23 7.90
C PRO A 94 8.72 15.01 7.71
N PHE A 95 9.50 15.40 8.73
CA PHE A 95 10.89 14.97 8.83
C PHE A 95 10.93 13.55 9.44
N ASP A 96 11.87 12.72 9.03
CA ASP A 96 12.19 11.47 9.73
C ASP A 96 13.23 11.69 10.82
N TYR A 97 13.43 10.70 11.69
CA TYR A 97 14.41 10.79 12.78
C TYR A 97 15.87 10.96 12.32
N LEU A 98 16.16 10.79 11.03
CA LEU A 98 17.47 11.03 10.40
C LEU A 98 17.59 12.44 9.81
N GLY A 99 16.51 13.23 9.82
CA GLY A 99 16.46 14.60 9.29
C GLY A 99 16.13 14.67 7.79
N HIS A 100 15.81 13.55 7.14
CA HIS A 100 15.27 13.57 5.78
C HIS A 100 13.79 13.97 5.80
N SER A 101 13.28 14.48 4.69
CA SER A 101 11.85 14.80 4.57
C SER A 101 11.31 14.27 3.27
N SER A 102 10.19 13.55 3.35
CA SER A 102 9.53 12.92 2.22
C SER A 102 8.05 13.25 2.25
N LEU A 103 7.44 13.28 1.06
CA LEU A 103 6.00 13.44 0.93
C LEU A 103 5.30 12.22 1.55
N LEU A 104 4.47 12.45 2.58
CA LEU A 104 3.70 11.38 3.20
C LEU A 104 2.30 11.33 2.56
N ARG A 105 2.02 10.22 1.89
CA ARG A 105 0.73 9.95 1.26
C ARG A 105 -0.32 9.48 2.27
N PHE A 106 -0.52 10.23 3.36
CA PHE A 106 -1.43 9.83 4.45
C PHE A 106 -2.89 9.70 4.02
N ALA A 107 -3.29 10.28 2.89
CA ALA A 107 -4.66 10.18 2.39
C ALA A 107 -4.99 8.78 1.84
N ASP A 108 -3.98 8.04 1.40
CA ASP A 108 -4.11 6.64 1.01
C ASP A 108 -4.56 5.82 2.23
N PRO A 109 -5.74 5.17 2.17
CA PRO A 109 -6.27 4.37 3.28
C PRO A 109 -5.29 3.32 3.82
N LEU A 110 -4.49 2.68 2.96
CA LEU A 110 -3.50 1.70 3.40
C LEU A 110 -2.38 2.36 4.20
N VAL A 111 -1.83 3.47 3.69
CA VAL A 111 -0.79 4.24 4.38
C VAL A 111 -1.34 4.80 5.70
N MET A 112 -2.55 5.36 5.70
CA MET A 112 -3.23 5.85 6.90
C MET A 112 -3.34 4.75 7.97
N HIS A 113 -3.76 3.55 7.58
CA HIS A 113 -3.92 2.43 8.49
C HIS A 113 -2.60 2.02 9.15
N TYR A 114 -1.54 1.79 8.35
CA TYR A 114 -0.23 1.41 8.88
C TYR A 114 0.37 2.53 9.74
N TRP A 115 0.26 3.77 9.29
CA TRP A 115 0.78 4.93 10.00
C TRP A 115 0.12 5.11 11.37
N LEU A 116 -1.21 5.15 11.44
CA LEU A 116 -1.92 5.36 12.70
C LEU A 116 -1.82 4.15 13.64
N SER A 117 -1.81 2.93 13.10
CA SER A 117 -1.60 1.69 13.90
C SER A 117 -0.22 1.61 14.55
N SER A 118 0.75 2.39 14.08
CA SER A 118 2.09 2.41 14.66
C SER A 118 2.17 3.21 15.97
N TYR A 119 1.20 4.08 16.28
CA TYR A 119 1.27 4.92 17.47
C TYR A 119 0.79 4.20 18.73
N ASP A 120 1.46 4.45 19.86
CA ASP A 120 0.88 4.18 21.17
C ASP A 120 -0.32 5.11 21.43
N PRO A 121 -1.28 4.74 22.31
CA PRO A 121 -2.50 5.51 22.51
C PRO A 121 -2.30 7.00 22.82
N GLU A 122 -1.27 7.35 23.61
CA GLU A 122 -0.96 8.74 23.94
C GLU A 122 -0.51 9.56 22.71
N HIS A 123 0.37 8.98 21.89
CA HIS A 123 0.86 9.62 20.67
C HIS A 123 -0.23 9.66 19.58
N LEU A 124 -1.10 8.65 19.53
CA LEU A 124 -2.23 8.60 18.62
C LEU A 124 -3.18 9.79 18.86
N ASN A 125 -3.56 10.04 20.12
CA ASN A 125 -4.41 11.18 20.48
C ASN A 125 -3.81 12.52 20.00
N SER A 126 -2.50 12.71 20.20
CA SER A 126 -1.80 13.92 19.75
C SER A 126 -1.74 14.06 18.22
N THR A 127 -1.65 12.93 17.51
CA THR A 127 -1.60 12.86 16.04
C THR A 127 -2.97 13.13 15.44
N LEU A 128 -4.03 12.57 16.00
CA LEU A 128 -5.41 12.82 15.54
C LEU A 128 -5.82 14.29 15.77
N GLY A 129 -5.32 14.93 16.83
CA GLY A 129 -5.51 16.37 17.06
C GLY A 129 -6.98 16.78 17.13
N PRO A 130 -7.51 17.56 16.16
CA PRO A 130 -8.93 17.95 16.13
C PRO A 130 -9.86 16.82 15.67
N ILE A 131 -9.34 15.70 15.18
CA ILE A 131 -10.14 14.55 14.73
C ILE A 131 -10.52 13.72 15.96
N ASP A 132 -11.82 13.53 16.17
CA ASP A 132 -12.38 12.79 17.30
C ASP A 132 -12.35 11.27 17.06
N GLN A 133 -12.78 10.84 15.87
CA GLN A 133 -12.76 9.43 15.46
C GLN A 133 -12.48 9.32 13.97
N LEU A 134 -11.60 8.43 13.56
CA LEU A 134 -11.27 8.14 12.17
C LEU A 134 -11.57 6.69 11.84
N TRP A 135 -12.23 6.47 10.70
CA TRP A 135 -12.52 5.15 10.16
C TRP A 135 -11.78 4.97 8.85
N VAL A 136 -11.04 3.87 8.77
CA VAL A 136 -10.31 3.46 7.58
C VAL A 136 -10.55 1.98 7.34
N GLN A 137 -10.53 1.57 6.08
CA GLN A 137 -10.59 0.15 5.75
C GLN A 137 -9.33 -0.54 6.30
N SER A 138 -9.54 -1.62 7.04
CA SER A 138 -8.45 -2.52 7.41
C SER A 138 -7.85 -3.13 6.13
N PRO A 139 -6.52 -3.30 6.03
CA PRO A 139 -5.88 -3.87 4.85
C PRO A 139 -6.51 -5.23 4.52
N LEU A 140 -6.94 -5.37 3.27
CA LEU A 140 -7.56 -6.58 2.75
C LEU A 140 -6.91 -6.90 1.41
N ARG A 141 -6.45 -8.14 1.26
CA ARG A 141 -5.80 -8.63 0.05
C ARG A 141 -6.82 -8.93 -1.05
N SER A 142 -6.45 -8.75 -2.32
CA SER A 142 -7.33 -9.06 -3.47
C SER A 142 -7.70 -10.54 -3.53
N TRP A 143 -6.88 -11.43 -2.99
CA TRP A 143 -7.15 -12.86 -2.90
C TRP A 143 -8.07 -13.25 -1.74
N GLN A 144 -8.31 -12.36 -0.77
CA GLN A 144 -9.19 -12.60 0.38
C GLN A 144 -10.65 -12.23 0.08
N GLN A 145 -11.22 -12.79 -1.00
CA GLN A 145 -12.49 -12.32 -1.57
C GLN A 145 -13.75 -12.65 -0.74
N ASN A 146 -13.64 -13.53 0.25
CA ASN A 146 -14.78 -14.00 1.06
C ASN A 146 -14.90 -13.28 2.42
N LEU A 147 -14.13 -12.23 2.64
CA LEU A 147 -14.16 -11.46 3.89
C LEU A 147 -14.91 -10.14 3.68
N ASP A 148 -15.82 -9.84 4.59
CA ASP A 148 -16.36 -8.49 4.72
C ASP A 148 -15.23 -7.55 5.13
N PRO A 149 -14.90 -6.50 4.36
CA PRO A 149 -13.78 -5.63 4.66
C PRO A 149 -14.00 -4.93 6.00
N ALA A 150 -13.18 -5.29 6.98
CA ALA A 150 -13.23 -4.72 8.31
C ALA A 150 -12.88 -3.22 8.28
N ILE A 151 -13.38 -2.49 9.27
CA ILE A 151 -13.10 -1.06 9.44
C ILE A 151 -12.32 -0.90 10.73
N THR A 152 -11.08 -0.42 10.62
CA THR A 152 -10.28 0.01 11.78
C THR A 152 -10.78 1.38 12.22
N THR A 153 -11.07 1.52 13.52
CA THR A 153 -11.45 2.81 14.12
C THR A 153 -10.32 3.31 15.01
N PHE A 154 -9.83 4.50 14.72
CA PHE A 154 -8.91 5.23 15.60
C PHE A 154 -9.69 6.27 16.38
N VAL A 155 -9.60 6.21 17.71
CA VAL A 155 -10.34 7.10 18.61
C VAL A 155 -9.37 8.05 19.28
N ASN A 156 -9.70 9.34 19.25
CA ASN A 156 -9.03 10.34 20.03
C ASN A 156 -9.73 10.52 21.38
N GLU A 157 -9.18 9.88 22.42
CA GLU A 157 -9.75 9.95 23.78
C GLU A 157 -9.59 11.35 24.41
N ARG A 158 -8.72 12.18 23.83
CA ARG A 158 -8.39 13.52 24.30
C ARG A 158 -8.43 14.47 23.12
N ALA A 159 -9.61 14.69 22.53
CA ALA A 159 -9.79 15.69 21.48
C ALA A 159 -9.25 17.05 21.94
N GLN A 160 -8.03 17.38 21.51
CA GLN A 160 -7.30 18.58 21.90
C GLN A 160 -7.54 19.66 20.84
N LYS A 161 -7.47 20.93 21.26
CA LYS A 161 -7.35 22.04 20.30
C LYS A 161 -6.07 21.87 19.50
N VAL A 162 -6.12 22.16 18.20
CA VAL A 162 -5.01 22.00 17.25
C VAL A 162 -3.67 22.42 17.87
N SER A 163 -2.75 21.46 17.95
CA SER A 163 -1.38 21.74 18.33
C SER A 163 -0.72 22.57 17.23
N ARG A 164 -0.14 23.71 17.60
CA ARG A 164 0.66 24.56 16.70
C ARG A 164 2.13 24.15 16.66
N ALA A 165 2.54 23.13 17.40
CA ALA A 165 3.89 22.62 17.33
C ALA A 165 4.16 22.05 15.92
N PRO A 166 5.41 22.03 15.44
CA PRO A 166 5.75 21.25 14.24
C PRO A 166 5.28 19.80 14.45
N PHE A 167 4.75 19.16 13.41
CA PHE A 167 4.55 17.72 13.50
C PHE A 167 5.92 17.05 13.65
N SER A 168 6.05 16.22 14.68
CA SER A 168 7.32 15.63 15.09
C SER A 168 7.85 14.63 14.08
N LEU A 169 9.14 14.32 14.25
CA LEU A 169 9.91 13.36 13.49
C LEU A 169 9.17 12.01 13.40
N VAL A 170 9.14 11.42 12.19
CA VAL A 170 8.76 10.02 11.98
C VAL A 170 9.76 9.16 12.75
N SER A 171 9.30 8.46 13.80
CA SER A 171 10.17 7.58 14.57
C SER A 171 10.50 6.31 13.79
N GLU A 172 11.45 5.52 14.30
CA GLU A 172 11.79 4.21 13.74
C GLU A 172 10.55 3.31 13.58
N ARG A 173 9.61 3.35 14.54
CA ARG A 173 8.39 2.55 14.46
C ARG A 173 7.48 2.98 13.31
N GLN A 174 7.40 4.29 13.03
CA GLN A 174 6.63 4.76 11.87
C GLN A 174 7.34 4.40 10.56
N LEU A 175 8.68 4.45 10.49
CA LEU A 175 9.40 3.98 9.30
C LEU A 175 9.17 2.49 9.05
N GLN A 176 9.25 1.64 10.08
CA GLN A 176 8.94 0.22 9.99
C GLN A 176 7.49 -0.03 9.53
N ALA A 177 6.55 0.82 9.97
CA ALA A 177 5.16 0.75 9.50
C ALA A 177 5.03 1.11 8.01
N PHE A 178 5.79 2.09 7.52
CA PHE A 178 5.84 2.42 6.10
C PHE A 178 6.53 1.33 5.27
N GLU A 179 7.60 0.72 5.78
CA GLU A 179 8.23 -0.46 5.16
C GLU A 179 7.26 -1.63 5.08
N SER A 180 6.49 -1.87 6.14
CA SER A 180 5.44 -2.90 6.17
C SER A 180 4.32 -2.62 5.17
N CYS A 181 3.91 -1.36 5.04
CA CYS A 181 2.93 -0.91 4.03
C CYS A 181 3.47 -1.12 2.61
N TYR A 182 4.72 -0.75 2.35
CA TYR A 182 5.37 -0.96 1.06
C TYR A 182 5.48 -2.46 0.73
N ARG A 183 5.91 -3.28 1.69
CA ARG A 183 5.96 -4.74 1.55
C ARG A 183 4.59 -5.32 1.24
N TRP A 184 3.55 -4.83 1.91
CA TRP A 184 2.17 -5.19 1.62
C TRP A 184 1.83 -4.89 0.16
N LEU A 185 2.04 -3.67 -0.31
CA LEU A 185 1.74 -3.27 -1.69
C LEU A 185 2.53 -4.09 -2.72
N PHE A 186 3.78 -4.41 -2.41
CA PHE A 186 4.62 -5.19 -3.31
C PHE A 186 4.12 -6.62 -3.45
N GLU A 187 3.76 -7.29 -2.34
CA GLU A 187 3.16 -8.63 -2.37
C GLU A 187 1.84 -8.66 -3.13
N GLU A 188 1.03 -7.60 -3.00
CA GLU A 188 -0.22 -7.44 -3.76
C GLU A 188 0.04 -7.40 -5.27
N ARG A 189 0.96 -6.53 -5.71
CA ARG A 189 1.34 -6.43 -7.13
C ARG A 189 1.95 -7.73 -7.64
N LEU A 190 2.70 -8.42 -6.80
CA LEU A 190 3.34 -9.68 -7.16
C LEU A 190 2.31 -10.80 -7.36
N TYR A 191 1.31 -10.88 -6.49
CA TYR A 191 0.17 -11.79 -6.68
C TYR A 191 -0.51 -11.56 -8.03
N GLU A 192 -0.88 -10.32 -8.32
CA GLU A 192 -1.53 -9.95 -9.58
C GLU A 192 -0.63 -10.23 -10.79
N TRP A 193 0.67 -9.98 -10.66
CA TRP A 193 1.66 -10.29 -11.69
C TRP A 193 1.71 -11.79 -12.01
N VAL A 194 1.85 -12.65 -11.00
CA VAL A 194 1.91 -14.11 -11.18
C VAL A 194 0.58 -14.62 -11.77
N LYS A 195 -0.57 -14.16 -11.26
CA LYS A 195 -1.89 -14.48 -11.81
C LYS A 195 -2.07 -14.07 -13.27
N LYS A 196 -1.49 -12.93 -13.67
CA LYS A 196 -1.52 -12.46 -15.05
C LYS A 196 -0.68 -13.33 -15.98
N GLN A 197 0.45 -13.86 -15.49
CA GLN A 197 1.34 -14.76 -16.25
C GLN A 197 0.74 -16.17 -16.35
N ASP A 198 0.10 -16.65 -15.28
CA ASP A 198 -0.55 -17.95 -15.22
C ASP A 198 -1.90 -17.82 -14.49
N SER A 199 -2.99 -17.88 -15.28
CA SER A 199 -4.35 -17.76 -14.73
C SER A 199 -4.70 -18.89 -13.75
N LEU A 200 -4.01 -20.04 -13.84
CA LEU A 200 -4.22 -21.19 -12.96
C LEU A 200 -3.39 -21.10 -11.67
N ALA A 201 -2.47 -20.12 -11.55
CA ALA A 201 -1.69 -19.93 -10.35
C ALA A 201 -2.60 -19.79 -9.12
N PHE A 202 -2.22 -20.39 -8.00
CA PHE A 202 -2.95 -20.33 -6.72
C PHE A 202 -4.38 -20.89 -6.71
N LEU A 203 -4.88 -21.56 -7.77
CA LEU A 203 -6.28 -22.03 -7.80
C LEU A 203 -6.67 -22.95 -6.63
N ASP A 204 -5.75 -23.82 -6.21
CA ASP A 204 -5.98 -24.80 -5.13
C ASP A 204 -5.38 -24.36 -3.78
N GLN A 205 -4.98 -23.08 -3.65
CA GLN A 205 -4.35 -22.56 -2.44
C GLN A 205 -5.34 -21.76 -1.59
N SER A 206 -5.26 -21.93 -0.28
CA SER A 206 -5.96 -21.05 0.68
C SER A 206 -5.29 -19.68 0.78
N ASP A 207 -6.01 -18.69 1.31
CA ASP A 207 -5.50 -17.34 1.55
C ASP A 207 -4.16 -17.35 2.33
N ASP A 208 -4.08 -18.17 3.38
CA ASP A 208 -2.86 -18.35 4.19
C ASP A 208 -1.71 -18.96 3.37
N GLN A 209 -2.00 -19.91 2.48
CA GLN A 209 -0.99 -20.54 1.63
C GLN A 209 -0.43 -19.55 0.61
N ILE A 210 -1.30 -18.73 0.01
CA ILE A 210 -0.91 -17.66 -0.90
C ILE A 210 -0.01 -16.65 -0.17
N GLU A 211 -0.43 -16.21 1.02
CA GLU A 211 0.33 -15.25 1.83
C GLU A 211 1.71 -15.81 2.22
N ILE A 212 1.77 -17.06 2.70
CA ILE A 212 3.03 -17.72 3.03
C ILE A 212 3.92 -17.86 1.79
N TRP A 213 3.34 -18.20 0.63
CA TRP A 213 4.10 -18.35 -0.60
C TRP A 213 4.74 -17.02 -1.03
N LEU A 214 3.96 -15.93 -1.07
CA LEU A 214 4.44 -14.61 -1.46
C LEU A 214 5.55 -14.13 -0.53
N LYS A 215 5.35 -14.26 0.78
CA LYS A 215 6.37 -13.89 1.78
C LYS A 215 7.67 -14.66 1.57
N ARG A 216 7.59 -15.98 1.43
CA ARG A 216 8.78 -16.83 1.22
C ARG A 216 9.48 -16.54 -0.11
N ALA A 217 8.72 -16.28 -1.18
CA ALA A 217 9.30 -15.93 -2.46
C ALA A 217 10.13 -14.65 -2.34
N VAL A 218 9.57 -13.59 -1.73
CA VAL A 218 10.26 -12.31 -1.56
C VAL A 218 11.42 -12.42 -0.56
N ASP A 219 11.23 -13.09 0.58
CA ASP A 219 12.29 -13.24 1.58
C ASP A 219 13.48 -14.03 1.02
N SER A 220 13.23 -15.12 0.29
CA SER A 220 14.30 -15.89 -0.35
C SER A 220 15.06 -15.09 -1.42
N ALA A 221 14.37 -14.17 -2.12
CA ALA A 221 14.98 -13.29 -3.10
C ALA A 221 15.91 -12.27 -2.43
N ILE A 222 15.46 -11.68 -1.31
CA ILE A 222 16.25 -10.74 -0.50
C ILE A 222 17.46 -11.45 0.11
N GLU A 223 17.28 -12.65 0.66
CA GLU A 223 18.37 -13.50 1.17
C GLU A 223 19.39 -13.85 0.08
N TRP A 224 18.95 -13.99 -1.17
CA TRP A 224 19.81 -14.20 -2.33
C TRP A 224 20.54 -12.92 -2.78
N GLY A 225 20.19 -11.77 -2.21
CA GLY A 225 20.84 -10.47 -2.42
C GLY A 225 20.14 -9.55 -3.42
N LEU A 226 18.87 -9.79 -3.72
CA LEU A 226 18.07 -8.94 -4.60
C LEU A 226 17.45 -7.77 -3.83
N VAL A 227 17.41 -6.60 -4.48
CA VAL A 227 16.91 -5.36 -3.89
C VAL A 227 15.94 -4.62 -4.81
N SER A 228 15.97 -4.83 -6.12
CA SER A 228 15.04 -4.16 -7.04
C SER A 228 13.71 -4.90 -7.18
N GLU A 229 12.59 -4.17 -7.29
CA GLU A 229 11.27 -4.80 -7.50
C GLU A 229 11.24 -5.70 -8.75
N TYR A 230 11.94 -5.30 -9.81
CA TYR A 230 12.05 -6.08 -11.04
C TYR A 230 12.74 -7.43 -10.79
N ALA A 231 13.87 -7.43 -10.08
CA ALA A 231 14.58 -8.66 -9.76
C ALA A 231 13.78 -9.54 -8.80
N LEU A 232 13.13 -8.95 -7.79
CA LEU A 232 12.26 -9.68 -6.87
C LEU A 232 11.08 -10.34 -7.59
N ALA A 233 10.44 -9.65 -8.54
CA ALA A 233 9.37 -10.21 -9.36
C ALA A 233 9.88 -11.33 -10.29
N THR A 234 11.05 -11.12 -10.93
CA THR A 234 11.70 -12.14 -11.76
C THR A 234 12.00 -13.40 -10.94
N TRP A 235 12.50 -13.23 -9.71
CA TRP A 235 12.75 -14.33 -8.79
C TRP A 235 11.48 -15.09 -8.43
N ALA A 236 10.41 -14.37 -8.11
CA ALA A 236 9.12 -14.96 -7.79
C ALA A 236 8.52 -15.74 -8.97
N ASP A 237 8.70 -15.27 -10.21
CA ASP A 237 8.32 -16.04 -11.39
C ASP A 237 9.12 -17.35 -11.48
N ILE A 238 10.43 -17.32 -11.21
CA ILE A 238 11.27 -18.53 -11.18
C ILE A 238 10.78 -19.49 -10.07
N CYS A 239 10.45 -18.96 -8.89
CA CYS A 239 9.85 -19.73 -7.79
C CYS A 239 8.50 -20.35 -8.17
N HIS A 240 7.69 -19.68 -8.99
CA HIS A 240 6.42 -20.22 -9.48
C HIS A 240 6.65 -21.45 -10.37
N ASP A 241 7.65 -21.41 -11.24
CA ASP A 241 7.95 -22.53 -12.15
C ASP A 241 8.67 -23.70 -11.50
N TRP A 242 9.67 -23.40 -10.68
CA TRP A 242 10.62 -24.39 -10.18
C TRP A 242 10.43 -24.69 -8.68
N GLY A 243 9.50 -23.99 -8.03
CA GLY A 243 9.20 -24.08 -6.60
C GLY A 243 10.08 -23.18 -5.73
N LEU A 244 9.58 -22.80 -4.55
CA LEU A 244 10.25 -21.91 -3.59
C LEU A 244 11.65 -22.37 -3.12
N GLY A 245 11.97 -23.67 -3.27
CA GLY A 245 13.26 -24.25 -2.88
C GLY A 245 14.20 -24.54 -4.05
N PHE A 246 13.95 -23.95 -5.23
CA PHE A 246 14.63 -24.34 -6.47
C PHE A 246 16.17 -24.23 -6.40
N THR A 247 16.69 -23.28 -5.62
CA THR A 247 18.14 -23.06 -5.44
C THR A 247 18.83 -24.21 -4.69
N SER A 248 18.11 -24.86 -3.79
CA SER A 248 18.62 -25.92 -2.91
C SER A 248 18.37 -27.33 -3.45
N SER A 249 17.61 -27.47 -4.55
CA SER A 249 17.30 -28.77 -5.15
C SER A 249 18.55 -29.38 -5.81
N PRO A 250 19.06 -30.54 -5.36
CA PRO A 250 20.32 -31.10 -5.85
C PRO A 250 20.33 -31.48 -7.34
N GLN A 251 19.15 -31.76 -7.90
CA GLN A 251 18.97 -32.16 -9.30
C GLN A 251 18.04 -31.21 -10.05
N GLY A 252 17.89 -29.97 -9.57
CA GLY A 252 17.01 -28.96 -10.17
C GLY A 252 17.65 -28.18 -11.33
N HIS A 253 16.81 -27.47 -12.09
CA HIS A 253 17.25 -26.61 -13.20
C HIS A 253 18.33 -25.59 -12.81
N TYR A 254 18.29 -25.10 -11.57
CA TYR A 254 19.30 -24.19 -11.04
C TYR A 254 20.70 -24.82 -10.93
N GLN A 255 20.80 -26.08 -10.50
CA GLN A 255 22.10 -26.77 -10.43
C GLN A 255 22.67 -27.03 -11.83
N SER A 256 21.81 -27.39 -12.78
CA SER A 256 22.20 -27.50 -14.20
C SER A 256 22.68 -26.16 -14.76
N TRP A 257 21.99 -25.07 -14.42
CA TRP A 257 22.42 -23.72 -14.80
C TRP A 257 23.78 -23.36 -14.19
N CYS A 258 23.97 -23.59 -12.88
CA CYS A 258 25.25 -23.37 -12.21
C CYS A 258 26.41 -24.12 -12.89
N ALA A 259 26.19 -25.38 -13.27
CA ALA A 259 27.20 -26.19 -13.94
C ALA A 259 27.56 -25.67 -15.36
N GLN A 260 26.58 -25.12 -16.09
CA GLN A 260 26.77 -24.61 -17.45
C GLN A 260 27.27 -23.16 -17.51
N TYR A 261 26.88 -22.33 -16.54
CA TYR A 261 27.11 -20.89 -16.51
C TYR A 261 28.01 -20.47 -15.34
N THR A 262 29.16 -21.13 -15.17
CA THR A 262 30.05 -20.94 -14.01
C THR A 262 30.63 -19.53 -13.91
N GLU A 263 30.88 -18.86 -15.03
CA GLU A 263 31.40 -17.47 -15.03
C GLU A 263 30.33 -16.46 -14.60
N GLN A 264 29.08 -16.70 -15.00
CA GLN A 264 27.94 -15.85 -14.71
C GLN A 264 27.53 -15.91 -13.23
N GLN A 265 27.93 -16.95 -12.49
CA GLN A 265 27.73 -17.01 -11.04
C GLN A 265 28.44 -15.88 -10.28
N ARG A 266 29.50 -15.30 -10.87
CA ARG A 266 30.27 -14.19 -10.28
C ARG A 266 29.62 -12.82 -10.48
N LEU A 267 28.55 -12.75 -11.29
CA LEU A 267 27.82 -11.51 -11.49
C LEU A 267 27.15 -11.05 -10.19
N PRO A 268 26.95 -9.73 -10.01
CA PRO A 268 26.09 -9.20 -8.97
C PRO A 268 24.68 -9.84 -9.03
N PRO A 269 23.99 -10.03 -7.89
CA PRO A 269 22.69 -10.70 -7.85
C PRO A 269 21.68 -10.18 -8.88
N GLU A 270 21.55 -8.86 -9.02
CA GLU A 270 20.64 -8.22 -9.97
C GLU A 270 20.86 -8.62 -11.43
N LEU A 271 22.11 -8.81 -11.87
CA LEU A 271 22.42 -9.29 -13.23
C LEU A 271 22.30 -10.80 -13.32
N ARG A 272 22.66 -11.49 -12.24
CA ARG A 272 22.65 -12.95 -12.17
C ARG A 272 21.24 -13.52 -12.28
N VAL A 273 20.24 -12.86 -11.68
CA VAL A 273 18.83 -13.29 -11.81
C VAL A 273 18.31 -13.12 -13.24
N THR A 274 18.73 -12.09 -13.96
CA THR A 274 18.36 -11.90 -15.37
C THR A 274 18.89 -13.03 -16.25
N VAL A 275 20.16 -13.39 -16.10
CA VAL A 275 20.75 -14.50 -16.87
C VAL A 275 20.12 -15.85 -16.49
N LEU A 276 19.76 -16.03 -15.22
CA LEU A 276 19.04 -17.22 -14.77
C LEU A 276 17.64 -17.29 -15.41
N ASP A 277 16.94 -16.16 -15.51
CA ASP A 277 15.64 -16.08 -16.15
C ASP A 277 15.71 -16.38 -17.66
N GLU A 278 16.71 -15.86 -18.37
CA GLU A 278 16.94 -16.20 -19.77
C GLU A 278 17.12 -17.71 -19.98
N TYR A 279 17.81 -18.38 -19.06
CA TYR A 279 17.95 -19.83 -19.09
C TYR A 279 16.60 -20.53 -18.80
N ARG A 280 15.82 -20.05 -17.83
CA ARG A 280 14.48 -20.57 -17.55
C ARG A 280 13.55 -20.49 -18.76
N GLN A 281 13.56 -19.36 -19.47
CA GLN A 281 12.76 -19.18 -20.67
C GLN A 281 13.14 -20.18 -21.77
N LYS A 282 14.44 -20.46 -21.97
CA LYS A 282 14.89 -21.50 -22.91
C LYS A 282 14.38 -22.88 -22.53
N VAL A 283 14.47 -23.24 -21.24
CA VAL A 283 13.97 -24.52 -20.73
C VAL A 283 12.46 -24.68 -20.95
N ARG A 284 11.68 -23.59 -20.77
CA ARG A 284 10.23 -23.59 -21.06
C ARG A 284 9.95 -23.88 -22.55
N ILE A 285 10.62 -23.17 -23.45
CA ILE A 285 10.45 -23.33 -24.91
C ILE A 285 10.76 -24.76 -25.35
N ASP A 286 11.84 -25.35 -24.84
CA ASP A 286 12.23 -26.73 -25.19
C ASP A 286 11.20 -27.77 -24.69
N ARG A 287 10.56 -27.53 -23.54
CA ARG A 287 9.52 -28.40 -22.98
C ARG A 287 8.22 -28.36 -23.80
N ASP A 288 7.82 -27.18 -24.23
CA ASP A 288 6.58 -27.01 -24.99
C ASP A 288 6.75 -27.57 -26.42
N ALA A 289 7.93 -27.38 -27.03
CA ALA A 289 8.27 -27.97 -28.33
C ALA A 289 8.33 -29.52 -28.34
N THR A 290 8.50 -30.15 -27.17
CA THR A 290 8.49 -31.62 -27.02
C THR A 290 7.10 -32.18 -26.71
N HIS A 291 6.14 -31.35 -26.26
CA HIS A 291 4.74 -31.77 -26.07
C HIS A 291 3.90 -31.68 -27.36
N ASP A 292 4.34 -30.89 -28.35
CA ASP A 292 3.68 -30.74 -29.66
C ASP A 292 4.11 -31.79 -30.72
N ARG A 293 4.83 -32.86 -30.33
CA ARG A 293 5.24 -33.97 -31.19
C ARG A 293 4.64 -35.29 -30.74
#